data_AF-A0A388JS81-F1
#
_entry.id   AF-A0A388JS81-F1
#
_cell.length_a   1.000
_cell.length_b   1.000
_cell.length_c   1.000
_cell.angle_alpha   90.00
_cell.angle_beta   90.00
_cell.angle_gamma   90.00
#
_symmetry.space_group_name_H-M   'P 1'
#
loop_
_entity.id
_entity.type
_entity.pdbx_description
1 polymer ?
#
loop_
_entity_poly.entity_id
_entity_poly.type
_entity_poly.pdbx_seq_one_letter_code
_entity_poly.pdbx_strand_id
1 'polypeptide(L)'
;MEFLPVASGDAMKIAAFGNTAFGGLSRKSSFSGMTTKALFGFGRPSLPEIVQAGDPVLHERAREVRREEIGSPAIEKTINDMVAVMRTAPGVGLAAPQIGVPLQIIVLEDAKEYMRYNTQEELELQERKPFNLLVLINPVLTKVGKETAAFFEGCLSVEKYRALVERALEVEVKALGRDGKPVHIKARGWQARILQHECDHLNGLLYVDRMVPRTFRSVENLHLPLAADCPRPGPCLHPVKRASA
;
A
#
# COMPACT_ATOMS: atom_id res chain seq x y z
N MET A 1 41.90 23.47 -14.62
CA MET A 1 40.72 22.83 -15.23
C MET A 1 39.75 22.54 -14.10
N GLU A 2 38.71 23.35 -14.04
CA GLU A 2 37.77 23.46 -12.94
C GLU A 2 36.89 22.21 -12.80
N PHE A 3 36.66 21.79 -11.56
CA PHE A 3 35.63 20.83 -11.20
C PHE A 3 34.27 21.52 -11.31
N LEU A 4 33.42 21.03 -12.21
CA LEU A 4 32.04 21.47 -12.33
C LEU A 4 31.21 20.92 -11.15
N PRO A 5 30.41 21.76 -10.47
CA PRO A 5 29.55 21.31 -9.38
C PRO A 5 28.33 20.59 -9.94
N VAL A 6 28.00 19.42 -9.37
CA VAL A 6 26.72 18.76 -9.63
C VAL A 6 25.62 19.61 -8.98
N ALA A 7 24.72 20.11 -9.82
CA ALA A 7 23.66 21.01 -9.44
C ALA A 7 22.73 20.39 -8.39
N SER A 8 22.53 21.15 -7.32
CA SER A 8 21.45 21.01 -6.35
C SER A 8 20.16 21.61 -6.93
N GLY A 9 19.08 20.84 -6.96
CA GLY A 9 17.74 21.21 -7.47
C GLY A 9 17.28 20.14 -8.46
N ASP A 10 16.18 19.41 -8.29
CA ASP A 10 14.86 19.82 -7.82
C ASP A 10 14.21 18.77 -6.91
N ALA A 11 13.35 19.28 -6.03
CA ALA A 11 12.57 18.53 -5.07
C ALA A 11 11.79 17.36 -5.72
N MET A 12 12.12 16.16 -5.25
CA MET A 12 11.45 14.87 -5.42
C MET A 12 9.93 15.00 -5.21
N LYS A 13 9.17 15.22 -6.29
CA LYS A 13 7.70 15.16 -6.30
C LYS A 13 7.27 13.72 -6.60
N ILE A 14 7.54 12.83 -5.64
CA ILE A 14 6.95 11.49 -5.65
C ILE A 14 5.47 11.62 -5.31
N ALA A 15 4.62 11.10 -6.22
CA ALA A 15 3.20 10.84 -6.07
C ALA A 15 2.65 10.96 -4.63
N ALA A 16 2.19 12.16 -4.29
CA ALA A 16 1.37 12.40 -3.13
C ALA A 16 0.00 11.73 -3.34
N PHE A 17 -0.17 10.53 -2.80
CA PHE A 17 -1.50 9.94 -2.62
C PHE A 17 -2.03 10.36 -1.24
N GLY A 18 -3.00 11.28 -1.25
CA GLY A 18 -3.78 11.70 -0.08
C GLY A 18 -4.32 13.15 -0.11
N ASN A 19 -5.66 13.27 -0.24
CA ASN A 19 -6.56 14.40 0.03
C ASN A 19 -6.61 15.65 -0.88
N THR A 20 -7.58 15.64 -1.80
CA THR A 20 -8.35 16.85 -2.16
C THR A 20 -9.33 17.20 -1.05
N ALA A 21 -9.16 18.36 -0.44
CA ALA A 21 -10.05 18.93 0.56
C ALA A 21 -11.36 19.44 -0.07
N PHE A 22 -12.51 19.08 0.51
CA PHE A 22 -13.76 19.84 0.34
C PHE A 22 -14.12 20.48 1.68
N GLY A 23 -14.16 21.81 1.67
CA GLY A 23 -14.38 22.65 2.84
C GLY A 23 -15.79 22.51 3.42
N GLY A 24 -15.86 22.41 4.75
CA GLY A 24 -17.10 22.56 5.49
C GLY A 24 -17.46 24.03 5.65
N LEU A 25 -18.65 24.42 5.18
CA LEU A 25 -19.33 25.62 5.67
C LEU A 25 -20.40 25.20 6.69
N SER A 26 -20.22 25.71 7.91
CA SER A 26 -21.21 25.75 8.98
C SER A 26 -22.39 26.66 8.62
N ARG A 27 -23.62 26.23 8.89
CA ARG A 27 -24.74 27.12 9.26
C ARG A 27 -25.83 26.39 10.05
N LYS A 28 -26.45 27.15 10.94
CA LYS A 28 -27.24 26.78 12.11
C LYS A 28 -28.68 26.32 11.81
N SER A 29 -29.24 25.65 12.81
CA SER A 29 -30.60 25.12 13.01
C SER A 29 -31.80 26.06 12.78
N SER A 30 -32.96 25.50 12.40
CA SER A 30 -34.21 25.52 13.21
C SER A 30 -35.44 24.87 12.51
N PHE A 31 -36.04 23.89 13.20
CA PHE A 31 -37.44 23.42 13.32
C PHE A 31 -38.48 23.34 12.17
N SER A 32 -39.13 22.16 12.15
CA SER A 32 -40.59 21.88 12.14
C SER A 32 -41.16 21.18 10.90
N GLY A 33 -41.91 20.08 11.13
CA GLY A 33 -42.89 19.55 10.17
C GLY A 33 -42.81 18.05 9.88
N MET A 34 -43.59 17.27 10.63
CA MET A 34 -43.84 15.85 10.46
C MET A 34 -44.64 15.56 9.16
N THR A 35 -44.14 14.70 8.27
CA THR A 35 -44.98 13.80 7.44
C THR A 35 -44.18 12.55 7.03
N THR A 36 -44.77 11.40 7.30
CA THR A 36 -44.30 10.07 6.97
C THR A 36 -44.36 9.81 5.46
N LYS A 37 -43.21 9.60 4.83
CA LYS A 37 -43.07 8.77 3.63
C LYS A 37 -41.82 7.93 3.77
N ALA A 38 -42.03 6.64 4.01
CA ALA A 38 -40.99 5.63 3.89
C ALA A 38 -40.51 5.61 2.42
N LEU A 39 -39.42 6.33 2.14
CA LEU A 39 -38.61 6.07 0.96
C LEU A 39 -37.73 4.88 1.31
N PHE A 40 -38.02 3.72 0.74
CA PHE A 40 -37.04 2.67 0.55
C PHE A 40 -35.97 3.20 -0.39
N GLY A 41 -35.01 3.93 0.17
CA GLY A 41 -33.77 4.24 -0.50
C GLY A 41 -32.97 2.95 -0.59
N PHE A 42 -32.92 2.36 -1.79
CA PHE A 42 -31.85 1.44 -2.15
C PHE A 42 -30.54 2.24 -2.21
N GLY A 43 -30.02 2.61 -1.03
CA GLY A 43 -28.69 3.18 -0.91
C GLY A 43 -27.71 2.16 -1.47
N ARG A 44 -26.86 2.58 -2.40
CA ARG A 44 -25.69 1.77 -2.77
C ARG A 44 -24.98 1.40 -1.47
N PRO A 45 -24.63 0.12 -1.23
CA PRO A 45 -23.88 -0.23 -0.04
C PRO A 45 -22.61 0.62 -0.02
N SER A 46 -22.42 1.37 1.07
CA SER A 46 -21.22 2.15 1.30
C SER A 46 -20.03 1.20 1.36
N LEU A 47 -18.94 1.54 0.66
CA LEU A 47 -17.69 0.79 0.74
C LEU A 47 -17.16 0.80 2.19
N PRO A 48 -16.47 -0.26 2.64
CA PRO A 48 -15.84 -0.24 3.95
C PRO A 48 -14.77 0.83 4.02
N GLU A 49 -14.62 1.46 5.19
CA GLU A 49 -13.55 2.40 5.47
C GLU A 49 -12.22 1.68 5.66
N ILE A 50 -11.12 2.39 5.40
CA ILE A 50 -9.78 1.85 5.62
C ILE A 50 -9.44 2.01 7.09
N VAL A 51 -9.25 0.87 7.76
CA VAL A 51 -8.82 0.79 9.15
C VAL A 51 -7.46 1.46 9.32
N GLN A 52 -7.33 2.26 10.36
CA GLN A 52 -6.11 3.00 10.69
C GLN A 52 -5.28 2.28 11.77
N ALA A 53 -3.97 2.52 11.75
CA ALA A 53 -3.05 2.00 12.75
C ALA A 53 -3.50 2.37 14.17
N GLY A 54 -3.49 1.37 15.04
CA GLY A 54 -4.08 1.40 16.38
C GLY A 54 -5.20 0.36 16.53
N ASP A 55 -5.87 -0.02 15.44
CA ASP A 55 -6.82 -1.12 15.45
C ASP A 55 -6.09 -2.48 15.56
N PRO A 56 -6.52 -3.39 16.46
CA PRO A 56 -5.92 -4.72 16.61
C PRO A 56 -5.90 -5.56 15.32
N VAL A 57 -6.88 -5.40 14.42
CA VAL A 57 -6.95 -6.21 13.19
C VAL A 57 -5.71 -6.05 12.30
N LEU A 58 -5.02 -4.90 12.39
CA LEU A 58 -3.79 -4.61 11.65
C LEU A 58 -2.52 -5.15 12.32
N HIS A 59 -2.63 -5.66 13.55
CA HIS A 59 -1.51 -6.13 14.38
C HIS A 59 -1.63 -7.61 14.76
N GLU A 60 -2.66 -8.29 14.24
CA GLU A 60 -2.90 -9.71 14.43
C GLU A 60 -2.69 -10.47 13.11
N ARG A 61 -2.26 -11.73 13.22
CA ARG A 61 -2.12 -12.59 12.05
C ARG A 61 -3.49 -12.96 11.49
N ALA A 62 -3.71 -12.65 10.21
CA ALA A 62 -4.93 -12.98 9.51
C ALA A 62 -5.09 -14.50 9.30
N ARG A 63 -6.33 -14.97 9.35
CA ARG A 63 -6.69 -16.38 9.14
C ARG A 63 -6.61 -16.75 7.66
N GLU A 64 -6.11 -17.94 7.36
CA GLU A 64 -6.21 -18.52 6.02
C GLU A 64 -7.68 -18.72 5.59
N VAL A 65 -8.00 -18.38 4.35
CA VAL A 65 -9.29 -18.69 3.72
C VAL A 65 -9.31 -20.17 3.40
N ARG A 66 -10.28 -20.94 3.91
CA ARG A 66 -10.39 -22.36 3.58
C ARG A 66 -10.84 -22.53 2.14
N ARG A 67 -10.45 -23.64 1.51
CA ARG A 67 -10.67 -23.84 0.08
C ARG A 67 -12.15 -23.84 -0.30
N GLU A 68 -13.00 -24.37 0.57
CA GLU A 68 -14.45 -24.40 0.41
C GLU A 68 -15.13 -23.03 0.55
N GLU A 69 -14.44 -22.02 1.10
CA GLU A 69 -14.96 -20.66 1.23
C GLU A 69 -14.72 -19.83 -0.05
N ILE A 70 -13.75 -20.23 -0.88
CA ILE A 70 -13.38 -19.51 -2.10
C ILE A 70 -14.51 -19.63 -3.13
N GLY A 71 -14.91 -18.51 -3.72
CA GLY A 71 -16.07 -18.41 -4.60
C GLY A 71 -17.41 -18.27 -3.86
N SER A 72 -17.43 -18.32 -2.53
CA SER A 72 -18.62 -17.99 -1.76
C SER A 72 -18.99 -16.50 -1.92
N PRO A 73 -20.29 -16.13 -1.81
CA PRO A 73 -20.71 -14.73 -1.88
C PRO A 73 -19.98 -13.81 -0.90
N ALA A 74 -19.59 -14.32 0.27
CA ALA A 74 -18.85 -13.56 1.28
C ALA A 74 -17.43 -13.21 0.80
N ILE A 75 -16.67 -14.20 0.32
CA ILE A 75 -15.30 -13.97 -0.19
C ILE A 75 -15.31 -13.12 -1.44
N GLU A 76 -16.25 -13.36 -2.36
CA GLU A 76 -16.42 -12.53 -3.57
C GLU A 76 -16.75 -11.09 -3.23
N LYS A 77 -17.62 -10.85 -2.23
CA LYS A 77 -17.92 -9.51 -1.73
C LYS A 77 -16.67 -8.86 -1.13
N THR A 78 -15.94 -9.55 -0.26
CA THR A 78 -14.69 -9.04 0.33
C THR A 78 -13.70 -8.61 -0.75
N ILE A 79 -13.45 -9.46 -1.75
CA ILE A 79 -12.54 -9.14 -2.86
C ILE A 79 -13.02 -7.91 -3.64
N ASN A 80 -14.32 -7.85 -3.97
CA ASN A 80 -14.88 -6.71 -4.70
C ASN A 80 -14.78 -5.40 -3.90
N ASP A 81 -15.07 -5.44 -2.61
CA ASP A 81 -14.94 -4.30 -1.71
C ASP A 81 -13.48 -3.84 -1.64
N MET A 82 -12.52 -4.77 -1.48
CA MET A 82 -11.09 -4.45 -1.47
C MET A 82 -10.64 -3.76 -2.76
N VAL A 83 -11.05 -4.28 -3.93
CA VAL A 83 -10.71 -3.68 -5.23
C VAL A 83 -11.32 -2.28 -5.35
N ALA A 84 -12.57 -2.10 -4.93
CA ALA A 84 -13.26 -0.82 -4.99
C ALA A 84 -12.64 0.22 -4.05
N VAL A 85 -12.30 -0.18 -2.82
CA VAL A 85 -11.61 0.66 -1.83
C VAL A 85 -10.22 1.04 -2.33
N MET A 86 -9.41 0.07 -2.80
CA MET A 86 -8.07 0.32 -3.35
C MET A 86 -8.10 1.37 -4.47
N ARG A 87 -9.04 1.23 -5.42
CA ARG A 87 -9.17 2.16 -6.55
C ARG A 87 -9.72 3.54 -6.16
N THR A 88 -10.54 3.61 -5.11
CA THR A 88 -11.15 4.86 -4.62
C THR A 88 -10.18 5.65 -3.73
N ALA A 89 -9.34 4.97 -2.95
CA ALA A 89 -8.28 5.54 -2.12
C ALA A 89 -6.93 5.72 -2.86
N PRO A 90 -6.97 5.77 -4.20
CA PRO A 90 -5.94 5.31 -5.16
C PRO A 90 -4.66 4.68 -4.55
N GLY A 91 -4.77 3.49 -3.99
CA GLY A 91 -3.64 2.63 -3.60
C GLY A 91 -3.20 1.68 -4.72
N VAL A 92 -1.98 1.16 -4.63
CA VAL A 92 -1.45 0.11 -5.55
C VAL A 92 -1.57 -1.31 -5.00
N GLY A 93 -2.04 -1.42 -3.76
CA GLY A 93 -2.25 -2.66 -3.03
C GLY A 93 -3.20 -2.44 -1.85
N LEU A 94 -3.87 -3.51 -1.43
CA LEU A 94 -4.69 -3.54 -0.24
C LEU A 94 -4.79 -4.97 0.31
N ALA A 95 -4.62 -5.12 1.62
CA ALA A 95 -4.85 -6.37 2.34
C ALA A 95 -6.21 -6.37 3.06
N ALA A 96 -6.87 -7.52 3.17
CA ALA A 96 -8.19 -7.62 3.80
C ALA A 96 -8.25 -7.07 5.25
N PRO A 97 -7.22 -7.20 6.10
CA PRO A 97 -7.20 -6.56 7.42
C PRO A 97 -7.41 -5.04 7.37
N GLN A 98 -7.00 -4.38 6.30
CA GLN A 98 -7.17 -2.93 6.14
C GLN A 98 -8.62 -2.50 5.92
N ILE A 99 -9.54 -3.43 5.65
CA ILE A 99 -10.99 -3.18 5.64
C ILE A 99 -11.69 -3.90 6.79
N GLY A 100 -10.94 -4.26 7.85
CA GLY A 100 -11.46 -4.93 9.05
C GLY A 100 -11.74 -6.42 8.89
N VAL A 101 -11.25 -7.06 7.83
CA VAL A 101 -11.49 -8.48 7.55
C VAL A 101 -10.21 -9.29 7.84
N PRO A 102 -10.17 -10.12 8.89
CA PRO A 102 -8.96 -10.84 9.32
C PRO A 102 -8.71 -12.10 8.46
N LEU A 103 -8.66 -11.96 7.13
CA LEU A 103 -8.43 -13.03 6.18
C LEU A 103 -7.17 -12.80 5.35
N GLN A 104 -6.52 -13.88 4.95
CA GLN A 104 -5.35 -13.83 4.08
C GLN A 104 -5.75 -13.62 2.62
N ILE A 105 -6.14 -12.39 2.29
CA ILE A 105 -6.47 -11.95 0.94
C ILE A 105 -5.74 -10.63 0.70
N ILE A 106 -5.07 -10.52 -0.45
CA ILE A 106 -4.48 -9.27 -0.94
C ILE A 106 -4.93 -9.01 -2.36
N VAL A 107 -5.09 -7.73 -2.70
CA VAL A 107 -5.28 -7.27 -4.07
C VAL A 107 -4.21 -6.23 -4.39
N LEU A 108 -3.74 -6.21 -5.64
CA LEU A 108 -2.75 -5.25 -6.09
C LEU A 108 -2.91 -4.93 -7.57
N GLU A 109 -2.70 -3.68 -7.93
CA GLU A 109 -2.81 -3.14 -9.28
C GLU A 109 -1.94 -1.88 -9.38
N ASP A 110 -1.16 -1.76 -10.44
CA ASP A 110 -0.42 -0.52 -10.71
C ASP A 110 -0.69 -0.11 -12.15
N ALA A 111 -1.68 0.76 -12.33
CA ALA A 111 -2.20 1.12 -13.64
C ALA A 111 -1.24 2.08 -14.37
N LYS A 112 -1.30 2.12 -15.72
CA LYS A 112 -0.45 3.02 -16.53
C LYS A 112 -0.63 4.48 -16.13
N GLU A 113 -1.84 4.85 -15.74
CA GLU A 113 -2.22 6.18 -15.28
C GLU A 113 -1.47 6.60 -14.01
N TYR A 114 -0.99 5.66 -13.20
CA TYR A 114 -0.20 5.96 -12.00
C TYR A 114 1.27 6.25 -12.30
N MET A 115 1.78 5.80 -13.45
CA MET A 115 3.16 6.06 -13.85
C MET A 115 3.43 7.56 -14.05
N ARG A 116 2.40 8.34 -14.42
CA ARG A 116 2.51 9.79 -14.65
C ARG A 116 2.91 10.60 -13.42
N TYR A 117 2.85 10.00 -12.23
CA TYR A 117 3.22 10.65 -10.97
C TYR A 117 4.69 10.43 -10.59
N ASN A 118 5.47 9.84 -11.49
CA ASN A 118 6.91 9.65 -11.33
C ASN A 118 7.64 10.17 -12.57
N THR A 119 8.87 10.63 -12.38
CA THR A 119 9.76 10.88 -13.51
C THR A 119 10.20 9.56 -14.15
N GLN A 120 10.69 9.63 -15.39
CA GLN A 120 11.23 8.43 -16.06
C GLN A 120 12.41 7.82 -15.28
N GLU A 121 13.28 8.66 -14.72
CA GLU A 121 14.40 8.24 -13.88
C GLU A 121 13.92 7.54 -12.60
N GLU A 122 12.88 8.06 -11.94
CA GLU A 122 12.30 7.40 -10.76
C GLU A 122 11.70 6.03 -11.09
N LEU A 123 10.98 5.92 -12.22
CA LEU A 123 10.40 4.66 -12.68
C LEU A 123 11.48 3.62 -12.98
N GLU A 124 12.57 4.03 -13.62
CA GLU A 124 13.73 3.17 -13.90
C GLU A 124 14.42 2.73 -12.61
N LEU A 125 14.68 3.66 -11.69
CA LEU A 125 15.34 3.36 -10.41
C LEU A 125 14.50 2.42 -9.54
N GLN A 126 13.17 2.57 -9.56
CA GLN A 126 12.23 1.72 -8.82
C GLN A 126 11.92 0.39 -9.53
N GLU A 127 12.40 0.20 -10.76
CA GLU A 127 11.97 -0.86 -11.67
C GLU A 127 10.42 -0.94 -11.74
N ARG A 128 9.75 0.21 -11.70
CA ARG A 128 8.28 0.31 -11.62
C ARG A 128 7.67 0.23 -13.00
N LYS A 129 6.85 -0.80 -13.21
CA LYS A 129 6.13 -1.05 -14.45
C LYS A 129 4.66 -1.31 -14.15
N PRO A 130 3.75 -0.91 -15.05
CA PRO A 130 2.34 -1.14 -14.85
C PRO A 130 2.02 -2.64 -14.91
N PHE A 131 1.07 -3.09 -14.11
CA PHE A 131 0.54 -4.45 -14.15
C PHE A 131 -0.95 -4.47 -13.82
N ASN A 132 -1.65 -5.45 -14.41
CA ASN A 132 -3.09 -5.62 -14.23
C ASN A 132 -3.41 -6.12 -12.81
N LEU A 133 -4.66 -5.91 -12.37
CA LEU A 133 -5.17 -6.41 -11.10
C LEU A 133 -4.80 -7.89 -10.85
N LEU A 134 -4.21 -8.13 -9.68
CA LEU A 134 -4.00 -9.44 -9.10
C LEU A 134 -4.84 -9.57 -7.84
N VAL A 135 -5.44 -10.75 -7.66
CA VAL A 135 -6.14 -11.15 -6.43
C VAL A 135 -5.49 -12.43 -5.95
N LEU A 136 -4.90 -12.39 -4.75
CA LEU A 136 -4.14 -13.50 -4.19
C LEU A 136 -4.73 -13.87 -2.82
N ILE A 137 -5.14 -15.12 -2.70
CA ILE A 137 -5.68 -15.73 -1.49
C ILE A 137 -4.62 -16.67 -0.92
N ASN A 138 -4.41 -16.60 0.39
CA ASN A 138 -3.37 -17.33 1.15
C ASN A 138 -1.97 -17.23 0.49
N PRO A 139 -1.46 -16.02 0.20
CA PRO A 139 -0.17 -15.87 -0.47
C PRO A 139 0.98 -16.31 0.46
N VAL A 140 1.87 -17.14 -0.08
CA VAL A 140 3.13 -17.54 0.55
C VAL A 140 4.27 -16.91 -0.26
N LEU A 141 4.93 -15.91 0.34
CA LEU A 141 6.00 -15.15 -0.28
C LEU A 141 7.37 -15.67 0.13
N THR A 142 8.25 -15.86 -0.85
CA THR A 142 9.66 -16.22 -0.66
C THR A 142 10.55 -15.17 -1.33
N LYS A 143 11.60 -14.72 -0.64
CA LYS A 143 12.60 -13.79 -1.21
C LYS A 143 13.56 -14.55 -2.11
N VAL A 144 13.93 -13.96 -3.24
CA VAL A 144 14.90 -14.52 -4.18
C VAL A 144 16.19 -13.72 -4.13
N GLY A 145 17.32 -14.42 -4.01
CA GLY A 145 18.63 -13.79 -3.95
C GLY A 145 18.87 -12.96 -2.67
N LYS A 146 19.88 -12.08 -2.74
CA LYS A 146 20.29 -11.20 -1.62
C LYS A 146 20.15 -9.71 -1.94
N GLU A 147 19.76 -9.39 -3.17
CA GLU A 147 19.59 -8.01 -3.61
C GLU A 147 18.40 -7.36 -2.90
N THR A 148 18.60 -6.14 -2.44
CA THR A 148 17.56 -5.34 -1.80
C THR A 148 17.56 -3.93 -2.38
N ALA A 149 16.46 -3.21 -2.15
CA ALA A 149 16.37 -1.80 -2.46
C ALA A 149 15.63 -1.06 -1.35
N ALA A 150 15.99 0.19 -1.11
CA ALA A 150 15.36 1.06 -0.12
C ALA A 150 14.65 2.22 -0.82
N PHE A 151 13.34 2.35 -0.59
CA PHE A 151 12.53 3.46 -1.10
C PHE A 151 11.53 3.90 -0.04
N PHE A 152 11.01 5.12 -0.19
CA PHE A 152 9.94 5.59 0.68
C PHE A 152 8.67 4.78 0.43
N GLU A 153 8.12 4.21 1.49
CA GLU A 153 6.80 3.58 1.50
C GLU A 153 5.80 4.43 2.27
N GLY A 154 4.53 4.31 1.89
CA GLY A 154 3.39 4.74 2.67
C GLY A 154 2.38 3.62 2.79
N CYS A 155 1.37 3.81 3.63
CA CYS A 155 0.29 2.87 3.81
C CYS A 155 -1.02 3.64 3.97
N LEU A 156 -2.11 3.13 3.38
CA LEU A 156 -3.43 3.72 3.54
C LEU A 156 -3.93 3.67 5.00
N SER A 157 -3.40 2.74 5.80
CA SER A 157 -3.66 2.61 7.24
C SER A 157 -2.73 3.46 8.13
N VAL A 158 -1.80 4.21 7.54
CA VAL A 158 -0.92 5.17 8.25
C VAL A 158 -0.89 6.44 7.42
N GLU A 159 -1.98 7.18 7.45
CA GLU A 159 -2.16 8.38 6.64
C GLU A 159 -1.07 9.43 6.88
N LYS A 160 -0.76 10.21 5.84
CA LYS A 160 0.12 11.40 5.89
C LYS A 160 1.59 11.16 6.23
N TYR A 161 2.02 9.93 6.50
CA TYR A 161 3.42 9.63 6.80
C TYR A 161 4.06 8.68 5.79
N ARG A 162 5.39 8.77 5.69
CA ARG A 162 6.26 7.94 4.88
C ARG A 162 7.52 7.61 5.65
N ALA A 163 8.16 6.50 5.32
CA ALA A 163 9.51 6.20 5.77
C ALA A 163 10.25 5.36 4.73
N LEU A 164 11.57 5.38 4.78
CA LEU A 164 12.39 4.54 3.93
C LEU A 164 12.28 3.09 4.42
N VAL A 165 11.97 2.16 3.52
CA VAL A 165 11.85 0.74 3.85
C VAL A 165 12.70 -0.08 2.89
N GLU A 166 13.54 -0.95 3.43
CA GLU A 166 14.30 -1.90 2.65
C GLU A 166 13.45 -3.13 2.32
N ARG A 167 13.43 -3.52 1.04
CA ARG A 167 12.70 -4.70 0.53
C ARG A 167 13.62 -5.57 -0.30
N ALA A 168 13.35 -6.87 -0.34
CA ALA A 168 13.98 -7.76 -1.31
C ALA A 168 13.60 -7.29 -2.71
N LEU A 169 14.58 -7.28 -3.61
CA LEU A 169 14.35 -6.79 -4.97
C LEU A 169 13.54 -7.79 -5.80
N GLU A 170 13.66 -9.09 -5.51
CA GLU A 170 12.96 -10.17 -6.19
C GLU A 170 12.27 -11.12 -5.20
N VAL A 171 11.06 -11.56 -5.56
CA VAL A 171 10.24 -12.48 -4.77
C VAL A 171 9.51 -13.48 -5.67
N GLU A 172 9.24 -14.67 -5.11
CA GLU A 172 8.28 -15.62 -5.65
C GLU A 172 7.09 -15.73 -4.69
N VAL A 173 5.87 -15.71 -5.22
CA VAL A 173 4.63 -15.84 -4.45
C VAL A 173 3.81 -17.00 -5.01
N LYS A 174 3.48 -17.95 -4.13
CA LYS A 174 2.51 -19.01 -4.40
C LYS A 174 1.22 -18.67 -3.69
N ALA A 175 0.09 -18.72 -4.39
CA ALA A 175 -1.21 -18.35 -3.84
C ALA A 175 -2.33 -19.12 -4.55
N LEU A 176 -3.57 -18.88 -4.12
CA LEU A 176 -4.76 -19.19 -4.89
C LEU A 176 -5.29 -17.90 -5.53
N GLY A 177 -5.77 -17.99 -6.77
CA GLY A 177 -6.47 -16.89 -7.43
C GLY A 177 -7.89 -16.74 -6.89
N ARG A 178 -8.59 -15.70 -7.37
CA ARG A 178 -10.02 -15.45 -7.08
C ARG A 178 -10.91 -16.67 -7.34
N ASP A 179 -10.57 -17.47 -8.35
CA ASP A 179 -11.29 -18.71 -8.73
C ASP A 179 -10.82 -19.97 -7.98
N GLY A 180 -9.93 -19.82 -6.99
CA GLY A 180 -9.38 -20.93 -6.20
C GLY A 180 -8.34 -21.79 -6.92
N LYS A 181 -7.92 -21.40 -8.14
CA LYS A 181 -6.84 -22.09 -8.86
C LYS A 181 -5.47 -21.64 -8.35
N PRO A 182 -4.45 -22.52 -8.35
CA PRO A 182 -3.09 -22.13 -7.99
C PRO A 182 -2.55 -21.04 -8.92
N VAL A 183 -1.91 -20.04 -8.31
CA VAL A 183 -1.19 -18.96 -8.99
C VAL A 183 0.24 -18.95 -8.48
N HIS A 184 1.19 -18.77 -9.40
CA HIS A 184 2.60 -18.60 -9.09
C HIS A 184 3.12 -17.34 -9.78
N ILE A 185 3.58 -16.38 -8.99
CA ILE A 185 4.07 -15.08 -9.46
C ILE A 185 5.55 -14.98 -9.13
N LYS A 186 6.36 -14.63 -10.13
CA LYS A 186 7.70 -14.11 -9.93
C LYS A 186 7.66 -12.62 -10.17
N ALA A 187 8.09 -11.83 -9.21
CA ALA A 187 8.06 -10.38 -9.28
C ALA A 187 9.41 -9.81 -8.89
N ARG A 188 9.78 -8.70 -9.54
CA ARG A 188 10.95 -7.89 -9.21
C ARG A 188 10.54 -6.43 -9.07
N GLY A 189 11.38 -5.61 -8.44
CA GLY A 189 11.21 -4.17 -8.42
C GLY A 189 10.01 -3.72 -7.59
N TRP A 190 9.28 -2.73 -8.11
CA TRP A 190 8.14 -2.15 -7.40
C TRP A 190 7.00 -3.14 -7.14
N GLN A 191 6.73 -4.07 -8.06
CA GLN A 191 5.72 -5.11 -7.84
C GLN A 191 6.12 -6.06 -6.69
N ALA A 192 7.40 -6.43 -6.59
CA ALA A 192 7.91 -7.22 -5.47
C ALA A 192 7.78 -6.48 -4.13
N ARG A 193 8.00 -5.17 -4.13
CA ARG A 193 7.79 -4.31 -2.96
C ARG A 193 6.33 -4.30 -2.51
N ILE A 194 5.38 -4.09 -3.43
CA ILE A 194 3.94 -4.11 -3.12
C ILE A 194 3.56 -5.47 -2.53
N LEU A 195 3.96 -6.57 -3.16
CA LEU A 195 3.67 -7.93 -2.63
C LEU A 195 4.21 -8.14 -1.21
N GLN A 196 5.42 -7.68 -0.92
CA GLN A 196 5.98 -7.76 0.43
C GLN A 196 5.21 -6.90 1.44
N HIS A 197 4.78 -5.70 1.05
CA HIS A 197 3.96 -4.81 1.88
C HIS A 197 2.60 -5.46 2.20
N GLU A 198 1.89 -5.95 1.20
CA GLU A 198 0.57 -6.55 1.41
C GLU A 198 0.65 -7.88 2.18
N CYS A 199 1.71 -8.68 1.98
CA CYS A 199 1.91 -9.90 2.76
C CYS A 199 2.30 -9.61 4.22
N ASP A 200 2.96 -8.47 4.51
CA ASP A 200 3.24 -8.06 5.88
C ASP A 200 1.94 -7.76 6.65
N HIS A 201 0.97 -7.09 6.03
CA HIS A 201 -0.35 -6.84 6.63
C HIS A 201 -1.04 -8.13 7.08
N LEU A 202 -0.93 -9.20 6.30
CA LEU A 202 -1.51 -10.50 6.66
C LEU A 202 -0.88 -11.13 7.92
N ASN A 203 0.31 -10.68 8.31
CA ASN A 203 1.03 -11.11 9.49
C ASN A 203 0.95 -10.09 10.64
N GLY A 204 0.09 -9.08 10.53
CA GLY A 204 -0.07 -8.04 11.53
C GLY A 204 1.13 -7.09 11.62
N LEU A 205 1.81 -6.83 10.49
CA LEU A 205 2.97 -5.96 10.42
C LEU A 205 2.69 -4.76 9.52
N LEU A 206 3.07 -3.58 9.98
CA LEU A 206 3.04 -2.35 9.21
C LEU A 206 4.45 -1.96 8.77
N TYR A 207 4.55 -1.10 7.75
CA TYR A 207 5.85 -0.65 7.25
C TYR A 207 6.66 0.12 8.32
N VAL A 208 5.99 0.75 9.30
CA VAL A 208 6.62 1.46 10.41
C VAL A 208 7.39 0.51 11.35
N ASP A 209 7.07 -0.78 11.35
CA ASP A 209 7.80 -1.81 12.12
C ASP A 209 9.09 -2.26 11.42
N ARG A 210 9.29 -1.86 10.17
CA ARG A 210 10.43 -2.25 9.32
C ARG A 210 11.23 -1.07 8.77
N MET A 211 10.81 0.16 9.07
CA MET A 211 11.40 1.34 8.48
C MET A 211 12.85 1.54 8.92
N VAL A 212 13.64 2.18 8.06
CA VAL A 212 14.98 2.63 8.39
C VAL A 212 14.87 3.75 9.43
N PRO A 213 15.58 3.64 10.57
CA PRO A 213 15.55 4.67 11.61
C PRO A 213 15.88 6.06 11.07
N ARG A 214 15.30 7.10 11.67
CA ARG A 214 15.52 8.51 11.31
C ARG A 214 15.03 8.92 9.91
N THR A 215 14.22 8.08 9.25
CA THR A 215 13.64 8.41 7.94
C THR A 215 12.13 8.71 7.96
N PHE A 216 11.43 8.35 9.05
CA PHE A 216 9.99 8.63 9.21
C PHE A 216 9.70 10.13 9.15
N ARG A 217 8.76 10.51 8.29
CA ARG A 217 8.43 11.92 7.99
C ARG A 217 7.02 12.04 7.45
N SER A 218 6.46 13.24 7.54
CA SER A 218 5.19 13.55 6.88
C SER A 218 5.36 13.63 5.35
N VAL A 219 4.26 13.51 4.61
CA VAL A 219 4.24 13.63 3.14
C VAL A 219 4.75 15.01 2.70
N GLU A 220 4.45 16.08 3.44
CA GLU A 220 4.90 17.43 3.13
C GLU A 220 6.42 17.55 3.19
N ASN A 221 7.06 16.79 4.09
CA ASN A 221 8.51 16.79 4.31
C ASN A 221 9.27 15.75 3.46
N LEU A 222 8.60 15.06 2.53
CA LEU A 222 9.21 13.98 1.74
C LEU A 222 10.42 14.46 0.93
N HIS A 223 10.36 15.69 0.42
CA HIS A 223 11.41 16.33 -0.38
C HIS A 223 12.64 16.77 0.42
N LEU A 224 12.56 16.81 1.75
CA LEU A 224 13.67 17.24 2.58
C LEU A 224 14.81 16.21 2.56
N PRO A 225 16.07 16.64 2.73
CA PRO A 225 17.20 15.71 2.77
C PRO A 225 17.04 14.60 3.83
N LEU A 226 17.67 13.46 3.58
CA LEU A 226 17.87 12.45 4.62
C LEU A 226 18.87 12.98 5.65
N ALA A 227 18.72 12.57 6.92
CA ALA A 227 19.72 12.85 7.93
C ALA A 227 21.07 12.20 7.56
N ALA A 228 22.17 12.75 8.09
CA ALA A 228 23.50 12.15 7.93
C ALA A 228 23.46 10.65 8.32
N ASP A 229 24.22 9.85 7.55
CA ASP A 229 24.37 8.39 7.70
C ASP A 229 23.15 7.53 7.35
N CYS A 230 22.03 8.13 6.91
CA CYS A 230 20.93 7.36 6.36
C CYS A 230 21.28 6.80 4.97
N PRO A 231 20.90 5.55 4.65
CA PRO A 231 21.09 5.01 3.31
C PRO A 231 20.30 5.83 2.29
N ARG A 232 20.90 6.06 1.12
CA ARG A 232 20.23 6.74 0.01
C ARG A 232 19.14 5.83 -0.60
N PRO A 233 18.02 6.38 -1.09
CA PRO A 233 17.05 5.59 -1.83
C PRO A 233 17.66 4.96 -3.09
N GLY A 234 17.26 3.74 -3.41
CA GLY A 234 17.79 2.98 -4.53
C GLY A 234 18.17 1.53 -4.18
N PRO A 235 18.75 0.79 -5.13
CA PRO A 235 19.34 -0.52 -4.89
C PRO A 235 20.42 -0.47 -3.79
N CYS A 236 20.39 -1.43 -2.88
CA CYS A 236 21.37 -1.55 -1.81
C CYS A 236 22.44 -2.56 -2.19
N LEU A 237 23.70 -2.14 -2.21
CA LEU A 237 24.85 -3.04 -2.45
C LEU A 237 25.08 -4.00 -1.28
N HIS A 238 24.67 -3.59 -0.07
CA HIS A 238 24.72 -4.39 1.16
C HIS A 238 23.43 -4.17 1.96
N PRO A 239 22.88 -5.19 2.65
CA PRO A 239 21.68 -5.04 3.46
C PRO A 239 21.86 -3.93 4.52
N VAL A 240 20.83 -3.12 4.75
CA VAL A 240 20.90 -2.07 5.77
C VAL A 240 21.03 -2.76 7.12
N LYS A 241 22.09 -2.43 7.87
CA LYS A 241 22.26 -2.94 9.24
C LYS A 241 21.06 -2.50 10.07
N ARG A 242 20.22 -3.46 10.47
CA ARG A 242 19.13 -3.20 11.40
C ARG A 242 19.74 -2.74 12.73
N ALA A 243 19.19 -1.69 13.32
CA ALA A 243 19.44 -1.42 14.72
C ALA A 243 18.91 -2.63 15.50
N SER A 244 19.79 -3.29 16.24
CA SER A 244 19.40 -4.32 17.21
C SER A 244 18.44 -3.67 18.22
N ALA A 245 17.25 -4.25 18.35
CA ALA A 245 16.32 -3.92 19.42
C ALA A 245 16.90 -4.34 20.77
#